data_AF-I3SQI2-F1
#
_entry.id   AF-I3SQI2-F1
#
_cell.length_a   1.000
_cell.length_b   1.000
_cell.length_c   1.000
_cell.angle_alpha   90.00
_cell.angle_beta   90.00
_cell.angle_gamma   90.00
#
_symmetry.space_group_name_H-M   'P 1'
#
loop_
_entity.id
_entity.type
_entity.pdbx_description
1 polymer ?
#
loop_
_entity_poly.entity_id
_entity_poly.type
_entity_poly.pdbx_seq_one_letter_code
_entity_poly.pdbx_strand_id
1 'polypeptide(L)'
;MLVFHIHSTIFFAGPSGKVMLLPEDDPNATHIMIGTGTGVAPFRGYLRRMFMESVPTFKFGGLAWLFLGVANTDSFSIMMNLPNTSRITQPTSATI
;
A
#
# COMPACT_ATOMS: atom_id res chain seq x y z
N MET A 1 13.29 18.63 20.74
CA MET A 1 12.08 18.14 21.45
C MET A 1 10.87 18.61 20.67
N LEU A 2 10.24 17.72 19.88
CA LEU A 2 9.08 18.06 19.06
C LEU A 2 7.82 17.69 19.86
N VAL A 3 7.07 18.70 20.32
CA VAL A 3 5.80 18.50 21.05
C VAL A 3 4.69 18.37 20.01
N PHE A 4 4.23 17.14 19.77
CA PHE A 4 3.01 16.91 19.00
C PHE A 4 1.80 17.31 19.85
N HIS A 5 1.02 18.27 19.36
CA HIS A 5 -0.23 18.67 20.00
C HIS A 5 -1.33 17.70 19.53
N ILE A 6 -1.70 16.76 20.40
CA ILE A 6 -2.67 15.70 20.10
C ILE A 6 -4.14 16.11 20.36
N HIS A 7 -4.40 17.36 20.76
CA HIS A 7 -5.72 17.83 21.16
C HIS A 7 -6.39 18.72 20.10
N SER A 8 -6.53 18.22 18.87
CA SER A 8 -7.30 18.90 17.81
C SER A 8 -8.51 18.05 17.43
N THR A 9 -9.68 18.67 17.40
CA THR A 9 -10.91 18.04 16.88
C THR A 9 -10.75 17.87 15.37
N ILE A 10 -10.72 16.63 14.89
CA ILE A 10 -10.63 16.31 13.47
C ILE A 10 -12.04 15.99 12.97
N PHE A 11 -12.48 16.70 11.94
CA PHE A 11 -13.75 16.41 11.27
C PHE A 11 -13.51 15.38 10.16
N PHE A 12 -14.15 14.22 10.27
CA PHE A 12 -14.10 13.17 9.26
C PHE A 12 -15.32 13.29 8.33
N ALA A 13 -15.08 13.53 7.04
CA ALA A 13 -16.10 13.30 6.02
C ALA A 13 -16.01 11.83 5.57
N GLY A 14 -17.18 11.19 5.36
CA GLY A 14 -17.28 9.75 5.11
C GLY A 14 -16.41 9.24 3.95
N PRO A 15 -16.20 7.91 3.87
CA PRO A 15 -15.37 7.32 2.82
C PRO A 15 -16.00 7.60 1.45
N SER A 16 -15.19 8.08 0.51
CA SER A 16 -15.60 8.37 -0.86
C SER A 16 -14.64 7.71 -1.84
N GLY A 17 -15.17 7.28 -2.98
CA GLY A 17 -14.43 6.61 -4.05
C GLY A 17 -14.73 5.11 -4.16
N LYS A 18 -15.02 4.65 -5.38
CA LYS A 18 -15.20 3.22 -5.72
C LYS A 18 -14.11 2.66 -6.63
N VAL A 19 -13.26 3.54 -7.17
CA VAL A 19 -12.22 3.20 -8.16
C VAL A 19 -11.08 2.42 -7.53
N MET A 20 -10.77 2.68 -6.26
CA MET A 20 -9.72 2.01 -5.50
C MET A 20 -10.31 0.99 -4.52
N LEU A 21 -11.31 0.24 -4.97
CA LEU A 21 -11.73 -0.98 -4.29
C LEU A 21 -10.89 -2.14 -4.79
N LEU A 22 -10.52 -3.04 -3.88
CA LEU A 22 -9.81 -4.26 -4.25
C LEU A 22 -10.79 -5.21 -4.96
N PRO A 23 -10.53 -5.62 -6.21
CA PRO A 23 -11.34 -6.66 -6.84
C PRO A 23 -11.05 -8.01 -6.15
N GLU A 24 -12.01 -8.50 -5.36
CA GLU A 24 -11.90 -9.76 -4.61
C GLU A 24 -12.59 -10.95 -5.34
N ASP A 25 -13.13 -10.74 -6.54
CA ASP A 25 -13.91 -11.74 -7.30
C ASP A 25 -13.07 -12.98 -7.68
N ASP A 26 -11.77 -12.78 -7.98
CA ASP A 26 -10.81 -13.85 -8.25
C ASP A 26 -9.62 -13.77 -7.28
N PRO A 27 -9.50 -14.70 -6.31
CA PRO A 27 -8.41 -14.71 -5.35
C PRO A 27 -7.02 -14.99 -5.96
N ASN A 28 -6.96 -15.46 -7.21
CA ASN A 28 -5.71 -15.72 -7.94
C ASN A 28 -5.37 -14.62 -8.95
N ALA A 29 -6.15 -13.53 -9.01
CA ALA A 29 -5.93 -12.45 -9.93
C ALA A 29 -4.55 -11.79 -9.76
N THR A 30 -3.96 -11.38 -10.88
CA THR A 30 -2.71 -10.61 -10.88
C THR A 30 -3.01 -9.13 -10.67
N HIS A 31 -2.40 -8.53 -9.65
CA HIS A 31 -2.57 -7.14 -9.28
C HIS A 31 -1.27 -6.36 -9.56
N ILE A 32 -1.31 -5.46 -10.55
CA ILE A 32 -0.20 -4.55 -10.85
C ILE A 32 -0.53 -3.18 -10.24
N MET A 33 0.30 -2.74 -9.30
CA MET A 33 0.14 -1.52 -8.53
C MET A 33 1.27 -0.56 -8.88
N ILE A 34 0.93 0.65 -9.30
CA ILE A 34 1.90 1.68 -9.67
C ILE A 34 1.60 2.91 -8.82
N GLY A 35 2.54 3.28 -7.94
CA GLY A 35 2.38 4.40 -7.03
C GLY A 35 3.59 5.33 -7.05
N THR A 36 3.34 6.63 -6.88
CA THR A 36 4.39 7.64 -6.67
C THR A 36 4.06 8.45 -5.43
N GLY A 37 5.03 8.68 -4.54
CA GLY A 37 4.79 9.41 -3.28
C GLY A 37 3.64 8.82 -2.45
N THR A 38 2.67 9.65 -2.04
CA THR A 38 1.50 9.24 -1.24
C THR A 38 0.53 8.30 -1.96
N GLY A 39 0.64 8.15 -3.29
CA GLY A 39 -0.20 7.26 -4.10
C GLY A 39 -0.08 5.77 -3.74
N VAL A 40 0.86 5.40 -2.86
CA VAL A 40 1.01 4.04 -2.32
C VAL A 40 0.07 3.74 -1.14
N ALA A 41 -0.54 4.74 -0.52
CA ALA A 41 -1.45 4.57 0.62
C ALA A 41 -2.54 3.50 0.39
N PRO A 42 -3.27 3.46 -0.74
CA PRO A 42 -4.26 2.41 -0.99
C PRO A 42 -3.61 1.03 -1.15
N PHE A 43 -2.46 0.94 -1.83
CA PHE A 43 -1.75 -0.33 -2.05
C PHE A 43 -1.20 -0.92 -0.75
N ARG A 44 -0.83 -0.09 0.23
CA ARG A 44 -0.46 -0.57 1.56
C ARG A 44 -1.63 -1.28 2.25
N GLY A 45 -2.85 -0.78 2.08
CA GLY A 45 -4.07 -1.45 2.56
C GLY A 45 -4.28 -2.79 1.86
N TYR A 46 -4.11 -2.84 0.54
CA TYR A 46 -4.26 -4.06 -0.26
C TYR A 46 -3.26 -5.15 0.15
N LEU A 47 -1.97 -4.80 0.24
CA LEU A 47 -0.92 -5.75 0.61
C LEU A 47 -1.12 -6.30 2.02
N ARG A 48 -1.54 -5.47 2.97
CA ARG A 48 -1.89 -5.92 4.32
C ARG A 48 -3.04 -6.94 4.28
N ARG A 49 -4.08 -6.65 3.51
CA ARG A 49 -5.26 -7.52 3.34
C ARG A 49 -4.94 -8.84 2.62
N MET A 50 -4.02 -8.82 1.67
CA MET A 50 -3.58 -10.00 0.89
C MET A 50 -2.61 -10.91 1.67
N PHE A 51 -1.67 -10.34 2.42
CA PHE A 51 -0.53 -11.09 2.96
C PHE A 51 -0.38 -11.10 4.48
N MET A 52 -0.91 -10.10 5.19
CA MET A 52 -0.72 -9.99 6.64
C MET A 52 -1.94 -10.43 7.44
N GLU A 53 -3.14 -10.19 6.92
CA GLU A 53 -4.39 -10.52 7.60
C GLU A 53 -4.87 -11.90 7.19
N SER A 54 -5.12 -12.78 8.18
CA SER A 54 -5.75 -14.07 7.94
C SER A 54 -7.26 -13.89 7.80
N VAL A 55 -7.71 -13.52 6.61
CA VAL A 55 -9.14 -13.35 6.35
C VAL A 55 -9.74 -14.63 5.78
N PRO A 56 -10.74 -15.24 6.45
CA PRO A 56 -11.29 -16.53 6.03
C PRO A 56 -11.98 -16.50 4.66
N THR A 57 -12.54 -15.34 4.29
CA THR A 57 -13.34 -15.15 3.06
C THR A 57 -12.49 -14.85 1.83
N PHE A 58 -11.25 -14.38 2.01
CA PHE A 58 -10.38 -13.99 0.90
C PHE A 58 -8.94 -14.39 1.22
N LYS A 59 -8.45 -15.42 0.51
CA LYS A 59 -7.07 -15.86 0.56
C LYS A 59 -6.42 -15.56 -0.77
N PHE A 60 -5.51 -14.59 -0.78
CA PHE A 60 -4.80 -14.23 -1.99
C PHE A 60 -3.80 -15.32 -2.38
N GLY A 61 -3.98 -15.90 -3.58
CA GLY A 61 -3.09 -16.90 -4.18
C GLY A 61 -2.41 -16.42 -5.47
N GLY A 62 -2.72 -15.19 -5.91
CA GLY A 62 -2.24 -14.62 -7.16
C GLY A 62 -0.86 -13.94 -7.06
N LEU A 63 -0.57 -13.10 -8.05
CA LEU A 63 0.66 -12.31 -8.13
C LEU A 63 0.38 -10.83 -7.84
N ALA A 64 1.06 -10.26 -6.85
CA ALA A 64 1.00 -8.83 -6.55
C ALA A 64 2.33 -8.17 -6.91
N TRP A 65 2.31 -7.22 -7.85
CA TRP A 65 3.48 -6.45 -8.29
C TRP A 65 3.30 -4.98 -7.92
N LEU A 66 4.24 -4.42 -7.17
CA LEU A 66 4.24 -3.01 -6.81
C LEU A 66 5.47 -2.28 -7.35
N PHE A 67 5.22 -1.29 -8.20
CA PHE A 67 6.21 -0.33 -8.69
C PHE A 67 6.05 0.99 -7.91
N LEU A 68 7.12 1.43 -7.25
CA LEU A 68 7.13 2.66 -6.49
C LEU A 68 8.16 3.65 -7.04
N GLY A 69 7.70 4.82 -7.47
CA GLY A 69 8.55 5.96 -7.75
C GLY A 69 8.68 6.86 -6.51
N VAL A 70 9.87 6.92 -5.92
CA VAL A 70 10.21 7.86 -4.84
C VAL A 70 11.45 8.66 -5.19
N ALA A 71 11.51 9.91 -4.73
CA ALA A 71 12.62 10.82 -4.99
C ALA A 71 13.92 10.42 -4.26
N ASN A 72 13.82 9.71 -3.13
CA ASN A 72 14.95 9.21 -2.36
C ASN A 72 14.63 7.89 -1.64
N THR A 73 15.66 7.12 -1.30
CA THR A 73 15.55 5.83 -0.59
C THR A 73 15.00 5.99 0.83
N ASP A 74 15.20 7.14 1.46
CA ASP A 74 14.68 7.41 2.81
C ASP A 74 13.14 7.49 2.81
N SER A 75 12.54 8.06 1.75
CA SER A 75 11.08 8.07 1.56
C SER A 75 10.49 6.70 1.24
N PHE A 76 11.28 5.77 0.69
CA PHE A 76 10.86 4.38 0.51
C PHE A 76 10.69 3.69 1.87
N SER A 77 11.71 3.80 2.74
CA SER A 77 11.74 3.09 4.02
C SER A 77 10.65 3.55 4.98
N ILE A 78 10.28 4.84 4.98
CA ILE A 78 9.20 5.33 5.84
C ILE A 78 7.82 4.85 5.39
N MET A 79 7.68 4.51 4.11
CA MET A 79 6.39 4.23 3.49
C MET A 79 6.12 2.72 3.31
N MET A 80 7.17 1.91 3.21
CA MET A 80 7.10 0.46 3.03
C MET A 80 7.80 -0.31 4.15
N ASN A 81 7.29 -0.19 5.37
CA ASN A 81 7.63 -1.11 6.45
C ASN A 81 6.67 -2.32 6.43
N LEU A 82 6.88 -3.25 5.49
CA LEU A 82 6.20 -4.55 5.45
C LEU A 82 7.24 -5.68 5.56
N PRO A 83 6.95 -6.75 6.31
CA PRO A 83 7.78 -7.96 6.30
C PRO A 83 7.74 -8.60 4.90
N ASN A 84 8.89 -9.08 4.41
CA ASN A 84 9.05 -9.75 3.11
C ASN A 84 8.79 -8.90 1.84
N THR A 85 9.19 -7.62 1.86
CA THR A 85 9.15 -6.70 0.71
C THR A 85 9.84 -7.22 -0.55
N SER A 86 10.85 -8.09 -0.43
CA SER A 86 11.58 -8.67 -1.56
C SER A 86 10.73 -9.52 -2.51
N ARG A 87 9.56 -10.00 -2.07
CA ARG A 87 8.60 -10.72 -2.93
C ARG A 87 7.56 -9.83 -3.59
N ILE A 88 7.51 -8.54 -3.22
CA ILE A 88 6.38 -7.64 -3.53
C ILE A 88 6.85 -6.45 -4.37
N THR A 89 8.08 -5.97 -4.16
CA THR A 89 8.59 -4.77 -4.82
C THR A 89 9.87 -5.05 -5.58
N GLN A 90 9.90 -4.68 -6.86
CA GLN A 90 11.16 -4.51 -7.57
C GLN A 90 11.64 -3.06 -7.37
N PRO A 91 12.87 -2.83 -6.90
CA PRO A 91 13.43 -1.48 -6.82
C PRO A 91 13.73 -1.01 -8.25
N THR A 92 12.80 -0.35 -8.90
CA THR A 92 13.09 0.40 -10.12
C THR A 92 13.62 1.77 -9.71
N SER A 93 14.96 1.87 -9.59
CA SER A 93 15.67 3.15 -9.52
C SER A 93 15.57 3.84 -10.88
N ALA A 94 14.44 4.48 -11.14
CA ALA A 94 14.36 5.46 -12.22
C ALA A 94 14.86 6.81 -11.66
N THR A 95 16.18 6.94 -11.60
CA THR A 95 16.83 8.25 -11.56
C THR A 95 16.53 8.92 -12.91
N ILE A 96 15.76 10.00 -12.90
CA ILE A 96 15.81 11.00 -13.98
C ILE A 96 16.98 11.92 -13.67
#